data_AF-A0A7I8VIY4-F1
#
_entry.id   AF-A0A7I8VIY4-F1
#
_cell.length_a   1.000
_cell.length_b   1.000
_cell.length_c   1.000
_cell.angle_alpha   90.00
_cell.angle_beta   90.00
_cell.angle_gamma   90.00
#
_symmetry.space_group_name_H-M   'P 1'
#
loop_
_entity.id
_entity.type
_entity.pdbx_description
1 polymer ?
#
loop_
_entity_poly.entity_id
_entity_poly.type
_entity_poly.pdbx_seq_one_letter_code
_entity_poly.pdbx_strand_id
1 'polypeptide(L)'
;MKDVVDGLELGNDFVQWLPRSLCLHIFSYLDVVSLCRCCQASKAWKDAADDVSLWKALCNRPEWATSSPDRLFAFIDKKANSTILDWKAAFAERYRIRNNWLTGRCHVRTFEGHTQGVSCVQFDETRIVSGSSDKTIKVWNMRTNSHLAVQTLVGHSGTVRCLYLCANQLVSGSTDCTIKIWDLSDSLTWSSIACRATLQGHTDAVRCVSVHDSRLVSGSYDKTLKVWDMTTRECVQTLAGHDAAVLCVQQNEETIVSGSCDKTIKIWRDGRCIGTLIGHADAVTCVQLDYKRIISGSVDCTIKFWENDTCAKTIDWMASEGHTGVVRCIQTDRWRMVSASDDKTIKIWSSTNGKRLVTLKKHSDGVTCIQFNDKMIVSGSYDKTVKLWDFSSC
;
A
#
# COMPACT_ATOMS: atom_id res chain seq x y z
N MET A 1 -40.54 10.94 51.40
CA MET A 1 -39.21 11.42 50.96
C MET A 1 -38.14 11.17 52.03
N LYS A 2 -38.16 9.99 52.68
CA LYS A 2 -37.06 9.50 53.55
C LYS A 2 -36.94 7.96 53.64
N ASP A 3 -37.77 7.20 52.90
CA ASP A 3 -37.73 5.71 52.88
C ASP A 3 -37.51 5.12 51.48
N VAL A 4 -36.80 5.84 50.61
CA VAL A 4 -36.37 5.33 49.27
C VAL A 4 -34.83 5.33 49.16
N VAL A 5 -34.12 5.55 50.26
CA VAL A 5 -32.65 5.71 50.26
C VAL A 5 -31.92 4.56 50.96
N ASP A 6 -32.61 3.66 51.66
CA ASP A 6 -31.99 2.56 52.42
C ASP A 6 -31.98 1.21 51.66
N GLY A 7 -31.95 1.25 50.32
CA GLY A 7 -31.85 0.06 49.46
C GLY A 7 -30.78 0.16 48.36
N LEU A 8 -29.86 1.12 48.47
CA LEU A 8 -28.68 1.19 47.60
C LEU A 8 -27.56 0.36 48.22
N GLU A 9 -27.63 -0.95 48.02
CA GLU A 9 -26.45 -1.81 48.12
C GLU A 9 -25.36 -1.22 47.20
N LEU A 10 -24.33 -0.64 47.81
CA LEU A 10 -23.15 -0.02 47.21
C LEU A 10 -22.22 -1.02 46.46
N GLY A 11 -22.78 -2.12 45.95
CA GLY A 11 -22.06 -3.17 45.24
C GLY A 11 -22.88 -3.89 44.17
N ASN A 12 -24.07 -3.40 43.81
CA ASN A 12 -24.91 -4.09 42.85
C ASN A 12 -24.46 -3.88 41.40
N ASP A 13 -24.16 -5.01 40.77
CA ASP A 13 -23.68 -5.12 39.41
C ASP A 13 -24.72 -4.58 38.43
N PHE A 14 -24.48 -3.38 37.88
CA PHE A 14 -25.40 -2.72 36.95
C PHE A 14 -25.70 -3.55 35.70
N VAL A 15 -24.80 -4.48 35.32
CA VAL A 15 -24.99 -5.37 34.16
C VAL A 15 -26.15 -6.35 34.40
N GLN A 16 -26.44 -6.67 35.66
CA GLN A 16 -27.55 -7.54 36.05
C GLN A 16 -28.88 -6.78 36.15
N TRP A 17 -28.83 -5.46 36.38
CA TRP A 17 -30.03 -4.64 36.61
C TRP A 17 -30.52 -3.92 35.36
N LEU A 18 -29.61 -3.50 34.48
CA LEU A 18 -29.97 -2.77 33.26
C LEU A 18 -30.47 -3.71 32.16
N PRO A 19 -31.44 -3.25 31.33
CA PRO A 19 -31.78 -3.91 30.08
C PRO A 19 -30.56 -4.15 29.20
N ARG A 20 -30.52 -5.32 28.52
CA ARG A 20 -29.39 -5.72 27.67
C ARG A 20 -28.99 -4.65 26.64
N SER A 21 -29.95 -3.93 26.07
CA SER A 21 -29.69 -2.84 25.11
C SER A 21 -28.88 -1.69 25.71
N LEU A 22 -29.15 -1.29 26.95
CA LEU A 22 -28.42 -0.23 27.64
C LEU A 22 -27.02 -0.71 28.05
N CYS A 23 -26.90 -1.96 28.51
CA CYS A 23 -25.60 -2.58 28.74
C CYS A 23 -24.74 -2.54 27.47
N LEU A 24 -25.27 -3.02 26.34
CA LEU A 24 -24.54 -3.02 25.06
C LEU A 24 -24.17 -1.60 24.60
N HIS A 25 -25.03 -0.61 24.86
CA HIS A 25 -24.72 0.79 24.58
C HIS A 25 -23.55 1.29 25.43
N ILE A 26 -23.52 0.99 26.73
CA ILE A 26 -22.39 1.32 27.63
C ILE A 26 -21.11 0.62 27.17
N PHE A 27 -21.18 -0.70 26.92
CA PHE A 27 -20.04 -1.49 26.43
C PHE A 27 -19.49 -0.96 25.11
N SER A 28 -20.34 -0.37 24.26
CA SER A 28 -19.90 0.23 23.00
C SER A 28 -18.91 1.39 23.19
N TYR A 29 -18.90 2.09 24.33
CA TYR A 29 -17.95 3.17 24.59
C TYR A 29 -16.60 2.69 25.13
N LEU A 30 -16.50 1.43 25.56
CA LEU A 30 -15.26 0.91 26.13
C LEU A 30 -14.22 0.63 25.04
N ASP A 31 -12.95 0.79 25.40
CA ASP A 31 -11.84 0.28 24.61
C ASP A 31 -11.75 -1.25 24.75
N VAL A 32 -11.08 -1.87 23.78
CA VAL A 32 -11.01 -3.34 23.69
C VAL A 32 -10.38 -3.96 24.92
N VAL A 33 -9.38 -3.31 25.52
CA VAL A 33 -8.70 -3.84 26.71
C VAL A 33 -9.66 -3.86 27.89
N SER A 34 -10.43 -2.78 28.10
CA SER A 34 -11.48 -2.75 29.11
C SER A 34 -12.57 -3.78 28.82
N LEU A 35 -12.96 -3.96 27.57
CA LEU A 35 -13.95 -4.96 27.16
C LEU A 35 -13.49 -6.40 27.46
N CYS A 36 -12.21 -6.71 27.21
CA CYS A 36 -11.62 -7.99 27.58
C CYS A 36 -11.53 -8.18 29.11
N ARG A 37 -11.28 -7.11 29.87
CA ARG A 37 -11.31 -7.14 31.35
C ARG A 37 -12.73 -7.37 31.87
N CYS A 38 -13.73 -6.80 31.22
CA CYS A 38 -15.14 -7.03 31.50
C CYS A 38 -15.50 -8.52 31.38
N CYS A 39 -15.01 -9.21 30.34
CA CYS A 39 -15.20 -10.66 30.19
C CYS A 39 -14.63 -11.50 31.35
N GLN A 40 -13.69 -10.96 32.14
CA GLN A 40 -13.06 -11.64 33.27
C GLN A 40 -13.76 -11.36 34.61
N ALA A 41 -14.72 -10.43 34.66
CA ALA A 41 -15.34 -9.98 35.91
C ALA A 41 -16.37 -10.98 36.45
N SER A 42 -17.33 -11.42 35.63
CA SER A 42 -18.34 -12.42 36.00
C SER A 42 -18.96 -13.08 34.76
N LYS A 43 -19.78 -14.13 34.94
CA LYS A 43 -20.50 -14.77 33.83
C LYS A 43 -21.44 -13.80 33.12
N ALA A 44 -22.19 -12.98 33.86
CA ALA A 44 -23.10 -11.99 33.30
C ALA A 44 -22.36 -10.92 32.47
N TRP A 45 -21.20 -10.46 32.95
CA TRP A 45 -20.35 -9.53 32.19
C TRP A 45 -19.75 -10.18 30.95
N LYS A 46 -19.33 -11.45 31.04
CA LYS A 46 -18.84 -12.20 29.89
C LYS A 46 -19.91 -12.33 28.81
N ASP A 47 -21.14 -12.66 29.18
CA ASP A 47 -22.24 -12.83 28.23
C ASP A 47 -22.63 -11.50 27.55
N ALA A 48 -22.52 -10.37 28.27
CA ALA A 48 -22.77 -9.04 27.71
C ALA A 48 -21.60 -8.53 26.84
N ALA A 49 -20.36 -8.78 27.24
CA ALA A 49 -19.16 -8.32 26.53
C ALA A 49 -18.83 -9.21 25.31
N ASP A 50 -19.24 -10.48 25.28
CA ASP A 50 -19.05 -11.39 24.14
C ASP A 50 -20.18 -11.28 23.10
N ASP A 51 -21.03 -10.25 23.20
CA ASP A 51 -22.13 -10.04 22.28
C ASP A 51 -21.65 -9.75 20.84
N VAL A 52 -22.22 -10.50 19.89
CA VAL A 52 -21.88 -10.44 18.46
C VAL A 52 -22.05 -9.03 17.88
N SER A 53 -23.08 -8.30 18.29
CA SER A 53 -23.40 -6.97 17.75
C SER A 53 -22.33 -5.95 18.14
N LEU A 54 -21.77 -6.07 19.34
CA LEU A 54 -20.73 -5.22 19.88
C LEU A 54 -19.41 -5.40 19.11
N TRP A 55 -18.97 -6.64 18.94
CA TRP A 55 -17.75 -6.94 18.18
C TRP A 55 -17.89 -6.60 16.69
N LYS A 56 -19.08 -6.79 16.11
CA LYS A 56 -19.41 -6.34 14.75
C LYS A 56 -19.33 -4.81 14.63
N ALA A 57 -19.90 -4.07 15.58
CA ALA A 57 -19.82 -2.61 15.61
C ALA A 57 -18.37 -2.11 15.75
N LEU A 58 -17.57 -2.75 16.60
CA LEU A 58 -16.13 -2.44 16.75
C LEU A 58 -15.35 -2.71 15.46
N CYS A 59 -15.61 -3.81 14.76
CA CYS A 59 -14.98 -4.12 13.47
C CYS A 59 -15.33 -3.12 12.36
N ASN A 60 -16.50 -2.49 12.44
CA ASN A 60 -16.96 -1.52 11.45
C ASN A 60 -16.50 -0.09 11.73
N ARG A 61 -15.85 0.16 12.88
CA ARG A 61 -15.25 1.47 13.15
C ARG A 61 -14.18 1.79 12.10
N PRO A 62 -14.06 3.06 11.68
CA PRO A 62 -13.12 3.46 10.63
C PRO A 62 -11.67 3.12 10.97
N GLU A 63 -11.31 3.13 12.26
CA GLU A 63 -9.98 2.76 12.75
C GLU A 63 -9.60 1.30 12.52
N TRP A 64 -10.60 0.41 12.47
CA TRP A 64 -10.42 -1.04 12.34
C TRP A 64 -10.88 -1.56 10.99
N ALA A 65 -11.38 -0.68 10.12
CA ALA A 65 -11.85 -1.03 8.80
C ALA A 65 -10.66 -1.44 7.91
N THR A 66 -10.81 -2.59 7.24
CA THR A 66 -9.83 -3.05 6.25
C THR A 66 -10.01 -2.34 4.92
N SER A 67 -8.96 -2.38 4.09
CA SER A 67 -9.02 -1.91 2.71
C SER A 67 -10.01 -2.75 1.86
N SER A 68 -10.25 -4.01 2.26
CA SER A 68 -11.23 -4.92 1.65
C SER A 68 -12.03 -5.68 2.73
N PRO A 69 -13.32 -5.37 2.93
CA PRO A 69 -14.17 -6.07 3.91
C PRO A 69 -14.34 -7.56 3.60
N ASP A 70 -14.55 -7.88 2.32
CA ASP A 70 -14.93 -9.23 1.84
C ASP A 70 -13.87 -10.30 2.12
N ARG A 71 -12.58 -9.91 2.13
CA ARG A 71 -11.45 -10.83 2.29
C ARG A 71 -11.29 -11.39 3.70
N LEU A 72 -11.76 -10.68 4.72
CA LEU A 72 -11.75 -11.17 6.09
C LEU A 72 -12.86 -12.16 6.34
N PHE A 73 -14.06 -11.90 5.79
CA PHE A 73 -15.18 -12.82 5.87
C PHE A 73 -14.84 -14.17 5.24
N ALA A 74 -14.21 -14.17 4.05
CA ALA A 74 -13.76 -15.39 3.39
C ALA A 74 -12.69 -16.19 4.17
N PHE A 75 -11.88 -15.54 5.01
CA PHE A 75 -10.86 -16.22 5.84
C PHE A 75 -11.46 -16.85 7.10
N ILE A 76 -12.43 -16.18 7.72
CA ILE A 76 -13.10 -16.67 8.94
C ILE A 76 -14.00 -17.86 8.58
N ASP A 77 -14.66 -17.81 7.43
CA ASP A 77 -15.49 -18.88 6.87
C ASP A 77 -14.68 -20.16 6.57
N LYS A 78 -13.38 -20.04 6.26
CA LYS A 78 -12.48 -21.21 6.06
C LYS A 78 -11.98 -21.84 7.36
N LYS A 79 -11.96 -21.10 8.46
CA LYS A 79 -11.42 -21.56 9.75
C LYS A 79 -12.52 -22.08 10.67
N ALA A 80 -13.72 -21.54 10.55
CA ALA A 80 -14.91 -22.00 11.24
C ALA A 80 -15.78 -22.71 10.21
N ASN A 81 -15.88 -24.04 10.25
CA ASN A 81 -16.87 -24.83 9.49
C ASN A 81 -18.33 -24.51 9.93
N SER A 82 -18.63 -23.28 10.30
CA SER A 82 -19.90 -22.79 10.80
C SER A 82 -20.31 -21.54 10.06
N THR A 83 -21.57 -21.50 9.62
CA THR A 83 -22.23 -20.37 8.94
C THR A 83 -22.35 -19.10 9.79
N ILE A 84 -21.85 -19.10 11.02
CA ILE A 84 -21.87 -17.97 11.95
C ILE A 84 -20.45 -17.43 12.11
N LEU A 85 -20.27 -16.19 11.67
CA LEU A 85 -18.99 -15.50 11.72
C LEU A 85 -18.64 -15.08 13.16
N ASP A 86 -17.52 -15.56 13.70
CA ASP A 86 -17.02 -15.14 15.01
C ASP A 86 -16.33 -13.76 14.89
N TRP A 87 -17.10 -12.70 15.17
CA TRP A 87 -16.63 -11.32 15.14
C TRP A 87 -15.58 -11.01 16.20
N LYS A 88 -15.56 -11.73 17.33
CA LYS A 88 -14.56 -11.55 18.38
C LYS A 88 -13.22 -12.09 17.92
N ALA A 89 -13.19 -13.27 17.31
CA ALA A 89 -11.98 -13.82 16.69
C ALA A 89 -11.49 -12.95 15.51
N ALA A 90 -12.41 -12.46 14.69
CA ALA A 90 -12.11 -11.52 13.59
C ALA A 90 -11.39 -10.27 14.10
N PHE A 91 -11.92 -9.66 15.16
CA PHE A 91 -11.36 -8.47 15.77
C PHE A 91 -10.00 -8.77 16.42
N ALA A 92 -9.86 -9.89 17.12
CA ALA A 92 -8.61 -10.28 17.77
C ALA A 92 -7.46 -10.40 16.76
N GLU A 93 -7.71 -10.98 15.58
CA GLU A 93 -6.71 -11.03 14.50
C GLU A 93 -6.34 -9.64 13.97
N ARG A 94 -7.33 -8.74 13.78
CA ARG A 94 -7.06 -7.35 13.37
C ARG A 94 -6.23 -6.61 14.42
N TYR A 95 -6.58 -6.77 15.69
CA TYR A 95 -5.86 -6.18 16.81
C TYR A 95 -4.41 -6.66 16.84
N ARG A 96 -4.19 -7.98 16.71
CA ARG A 96 -2.86 -8.59 16.67
C ARG A 96 -2.03 -8.04 15.50
N ILE A 97 -2.59 -8.05 14.29
CA ILE A 97 -1.90 -7.51 13.10
C ILE A 97 -1.55 -6.04 13.30
N ARG A 98 -2.50 -5.21 13.75
CA ARG A 98 -2.23 -3.78 14.01
C ARG A 98 -1.12 -3.58 15.04
N ASN A 99 -1.12 -4.36 16.11
CA ASN A 99 -0.06 -4.31 17.12
C ASN A 99 1.30 -4.74 16.55
N ASN A 100 1.33 -5.76 15.69
CA ASN A 100 2.54 -6.19 14.97
C ASN A 100 3.08 -5.06 14.08
N TRP A 101 2.22 -4.33 13.38
CA TRP A 101 2.59 -3.14 12.61
C TRP A 101 3.15 -2.01 13.49
N LEU A 102 2.53 -1.72 14.63
CA LEU A 102 2.97 -0.66 15.56
C LEU A 102 4.29 -0.99 16.27
N THR A 103 4.56 -2.27 16.49
CA THR A 103 5.78 -2.74 17.16
C THR A 103 6.88 -3.16 16.19
N GLY A 104 6.59 -3.24 14.89
CA GLY A 104 7.53 -3.70 13.86
C GLY A 104 7.79 -5.21 13.89
N ARG A 105 6.94 -5.99 14.58
CA ARG A 105 7.04 -7.45 14.62
C ARG A 105 6.55 -8.02 13.29
N CYS A 106 7.46 -8.54 12.50
CA CYS A 106 7.17 -9.15 11.21
C CYS A 106 8.14 -10.31 10.93
N HIS A 107 7.65 -11.29 10.17
CA HIS A 107 8.47 -12.34 9.59
C HIS A 107 8.96 -11.88 8.21
N VAL A 108 10.27 -11.99 7.95
CA VAL A 108 10.86 -11.50 6.71
C VAL A 108 11.35 -12.67 5.87
N ARG A 109 10.82 -12.78 4.65
CA ARG A 109 11.29 -13.72 3.62
C ARG A 109 12.08 -12.95 2.57
N THR A 110 13.18 -13.54 2.12
CA THR A 110 14.04 -12.95 1.07
C THR A 110 13.97 -13.82 -0.18
N PHE A 111 13.71 -13.20 -1.32
CA PHE A 111 13.71 -13.82 -2.63
C PHE A 111 14.94 -13.34 -3.40
N GLU A 112 15.76 -14.29 -3.83
CA GLU A 112 17.02 -14.05 -4.50
C GLU A 112 16.97 -14.69 -5.89
N GLY A 113 17.42 -13.96 -6.91
CA GLY A 113 17.43 -14.49 -8.28
C GLY A 113 17.67 -13.45 -9.36
N HIS A 114 17.49 -12.16 -9.07
CA HIS A 114 17.96 -11.10 -9.96
C HIS A 114 19.48 -10.93 -9.89
N THR A 115 20.11 -10.65 -11.01
CA THR A 115 21.59 -10.46 -11.07
C THR A 115 22.00 -9.01 -10.77
N GLN A 116 21.05 -8.08 -10.90
CA GLN A 116 21.20 -6.65 -10.61
C GLN A 116 20.04 -6.12 -9.75
N GLY A 117 20.13 -4.85 -9.35
CA GLY A 117 19.18 -4.21 -8.45
C GLY A 117 17.73 -4.23 -8.97
N VAL A 118 16.80 -4.51 -8.05
CA VAL A 118 15.36 -4.49 -8.29
C VAL A 118 14.89 -3.05 -8.30
N SER A 119 14.08 -2.67 -9.29
CA SER A 119 13.65 -1.28 -9.51
C SER A 119 12.16 -1.05 -9.24
N CYS A 120 11.36 -2.11 -9.34
CA CYS A 120 9.91 -2.09 -9.20
C CYS A 120 9.39 -3.45 -8.74
N VAL A 121 8.35 -3.43 -7.91
CA VAL A 121 7.66 -4.62 -7.41
C VAL A 121 6.16 -4.41 -7.48
N GLN A 122 5.43 -5.48 -7.76
CA GLN A 122 3.98 -5.58 -7.60
C GLN A 122 3.65 -6.95 -6.99
N PHE A 123 2.54 -7.09 -6.28
CA PHE A 123 2.09 -8.37 -5.72
C PHE A 123 0.56 -8.43 -5.64
N ASP A 124 0.05 -9.65 -5.71
CA ASP A 124 -1.37 -9.97 -5.51
C ASP A 124 -1.53 -10.87 -4.26
N GLU A 125 -2.53 -11.74 -4.18
CA GLU A 125 -2.68 -12.64 -3.03
C GLU A 125 -1.73 -13.85 -3.04
N THR A 126 -1.18 -14.20 -4.21
CA THR A 126 -0.44 -15.46 -4.41
C THR A 126 0.94 -15.25 -5.02
N ARG A 127 1.16 -14.16 -5.76
CA ARG A 127 2.35 -13.89 -6.55
C ARG A 127 2.98 -12.56 -6.18
N ILE A 128 4.30 -12.50 -6.27
CA ILE A 128 5.07 -11.26 -6.35
C ILE A 128 5.63 -11.19 -7.78
N VAL A 129 5.69 -10.00 -8.35
CA VAL A 129 6.30 -9.70 -9.63
C VAL A 129 7.34 -8.61 -9.42
N SER A 130 8.58 -8.84 -9.85
CA SER A 130 9.67 -7.87 -9.70
C SER A 130 10.35 -7.59 -11.03
N GLY A 131 10.64 -6.31 -11.30
CA GLY A 131 11.42 -5.86 -12.45
C GLY A 131 12.79 -5.38 -12.00
N SER A 132 13.82 -5.67 -12.80
CA SER A 132 15.21 -5.40 -12.43
C SER A 132 16.01 -4.73 -13.54
N SER A 133 17.16 -4.21 -13.12
CA SER A 133 18.23 -3.70 -13.99
C SER A 133 18.86 -4.80 -14.85
N ASP A 134 18.65 -6.07 -14.50
CA ASP A 134 19.05 -7.23 -15.30
C ASP A 134 18.18 -7.48 -16.56
N LYS A 135 17.24 -6.56 -16.85
CA LYS A 135 16.35 -6.57 -18.02
C LYS A 135 15.24 -7.63 -17.96
N THR A 136 15.15 -8.39 -16.87
CA THR A 136 14.14 -9.42 -16.68
C THR A 136 13.06 -8.99 -15.71
N ILE A 137 11.91 -9.64 -15.83
CA ILE A 137 10.85 -9.60 -14.82
C ILE A 137 10.73 -11.00 -14.24
N LYS A 138 10.69 -11.12 -12.92
CA LYS A 138 10.54 -12.41 -12.23
C LYS A 138 9.22 -12.49 -11.49
N VAL A 139 8.58 -13.65 -11.56
CA VAL A 139 7.37 -13.97 -10.82
C VAL A 139 7.72 -14.98 -9.73
N TRP A 140 7.33 -14.67 -8.51
CA TRP A 140 7.61 -15.46 -7.31
C TRP A 140 6.28 -15.91 -6.71
N ASN A 141 6.26 -17.10 -6.11
CA ASN A 141 5.08 -17.59 -5.40
C ASN A 141 5.21 -17.28 -3.92
N MET A 142 4.22 -16.59 -3.36
CA MET A 142 4.20 -16.21 -1.95
C MET A 142 3.77 -17.35 -1.02
N ARG A 143 3.06 -18.36 -1.53
CA ARG A 143 2.57 -19.49 -0.72
C ARG A 143 3.64 -20.53 -0.49
N THR A 144 4.55 -20.71 -1.45
CA THR A 144 5.67 -21.61 -1.28
C THR A 144 6.79 -20.89 -0.51
N ASN A 145 7.55 -21.62 0.30
CA ASN A 145 8.76 -21.09 0.92
C ASN A 145 9.96 -21.15 -0.04
N SER A 146 9.69 -21.11 -1.36
CA SER A 146 10.71 -21.17 -2.38
C SER A 146 11.36 -19.79 -2.52
N HIS A 147 12.68 -19.76 -2.46
CA HIS A 147 13.46 -18.55 -2.71
C HIS A 147 13.64 -18.27 -4.21
N LEU A 148 13.29 -19.23 -5.07
CA LEU A 148 13.46 -19.17 -6.52
C LEU A 148 12.21 -18.65 -7.21
N ALA A 149 12.43 -17.89 -8.28
CA ALA A 149 11.36 -17.42 -9.16
C ALA A 149 10.68 -18.61 -9.86
N VAL A 150 9.35 -18.60 -9.89
CA VAL A 150 8.55 -19.57 -10.64
C VAL A 150 8.70 -19.33 -12.13
N GLN A 151 8.76 -18.07 -12.54
CA GLN A 151 8.85 -17.67 -13.94
C GLN A 151 9.80 -16.49 -14.10
N THR A 152 10.48 -16.44 -15.25
CA THR A 152 11.30 -15.29 -15.68
C THR A 152 10.82 -14.86 -17.07
N LEU A 153 10.34 -13.63 -17.16
CA LEU A 153 9.93 -12.99 -18.41
C LEU A 153 11.13 -12.25 -19.00
N VAL A 154 11.42 -12.56 -20.27
CA VAL A 154 12.51 -11.97 -21.05
C VAL A 154 11.88 -11.33 -22.29
N GLY A 155 12.32 -10.12 -22.64
CA GLY A 155 11.84 -9.44 -23.85
C GLY A 155 12.15 -7.96 -23.90
N HIS A 156 12.40 -7.31 -22.75
CA HIS A 156 12.97 -5.96 -22.72
C HIS A 156 14.48 -6.02 -23.03
N SER A 157 14.99 -5.02 -23.76
CA SER A 157 16.42 -4.88 -24.05
C SER A 157 17.15 -3.95 -23.07
N GLY A 158 16.37 -3.25 -22.23
CA GLY A 158 16.82 -2.33 -21.19
C GLY A 158 16.34 -2.72 -19.79
N THR A 159 16.73 -1.93 -18.80
CA THR A 159 16.30 -2.07 -17.41
C THR A 159 14.78 -1.87 -17.31
N VAL A 160 14.08 -2.82 -16.69
CA VAL A 160 12.67 -2.64 -16.34
C VAL A 160 12.62 -1.63 -15.18
N ARG A 161 11.78 -0.59 -15.27
CA ARG A 161 11.74 0.51 -14.28
C ARG A 161 10.41 0.65 -13.55
N CYS A 162 9.33 0.15 -14.14
CA CYS A 162 8.01 0.23 -13.57
C CYS A 162 7.16 -0.96 -14.00
N LEU A 163 6.23 -1.33 -13.12
CA LEU A 163 5.30 -2.44 -13.31
C LEU A 163 3.92 -2.01 -12.84
N TYR A 164 2.89 -2.57 -13.48
CA TYR A 164 1.53 -2.55 -12.98
C TYR A 164 0.89 -3.93 -13.20
N LEU A 165 0.36 -4.52 -12.14
CA LEU A 165 -0.26 -5.83 -12.15
C LEU A 165 -1.76 -5.70 -11.89
N CYS A 166 -2.59 -6.21 -12.80
CA CYS A 166 -4.03 -6.34 -12.60
C CYS A 166 -4.47 -7.74 -13.04
N ALA A 167 -4.92 -8.54 -12.07
CA ALA A 167 -5.24 -9.95 -12.27
C ALA A 167 -4.08 -10.69 -12.98
N ASN A 168 -4.27 -11.15 -14.22
CA ASN A 168 -3.23 -11.81 -15.01
C ASN A 168 -2.56 -10.89 -16.04
N GLN A 169 -2.99 -9.64 -16.17
CA GLN A 169 -2.34 -8.70 -17.06
C GLN A 169 -1.24 -7.95 -16.31
N LEU A 170 -0.03 -7.96 -16.88
CA LEU A 170 1.10 -7.20 -16.40
C LEU A 170 1.51 -6.16 -17.44
N VAL A 171 1.72 -4.92 -17.01
CA VAL A 171 2.30 -3.86 -17.82
C VAL A 171 3.69 -3.55 -17.28
N SER A 172 4.69 -3.44 -18.16
CA SER A 172 6.06 -3.06 -17.79
C SER A 172 6.59 -1.94 -18.66
N GLY A 173 7.26 -0.97 -18.04
CA GLY A 173 8.01 0.08 -18.74
C GLY A 173 9.51 -0.07 -18.51
N SER A 174 10.30 0.24 -19.54
CA SER A 174 11.74 -0.05 -19.57
C SER A 174 12.56 1.12 -20.12
N THR A 175 13.87 1.08 -19.89
CA THR A 175 14.85 1.99 -20.50
C THR A 175 15.06 1.74 -21.99
N ASP A 176 14.42 0.73 -22.58
CA ASP A 176 14.38 0.52 -24.03
C ASP A 176 13.29 1.36 -24.74
N CYS A 177 12.74 2.36 -24.03
CA CYS A 177 11.70 3.28 -24.51
C CYS A 177 10.35 2.61 -24.83
N THR A 178 10.18 1.32 -24.50
CA THR A 178 8.93 0.60 -24.75
C THR A 178 8.15 0.29 -23.48
N ILE A 179 6.84 0.11 -23.68
CA ILE A 179 5.95 -0.50 -22.69
C ILE A 179 5.51 -1.85 -23.23
N LYS A 180 5.61 -2.91 -22.42
CA LYS A 180 5.17 -4.26 -22.80
C LYS A 180 3.99 -4.69 -21.96
N ILE A 181 3.04 -5.36 -22.60
CA ILE A 181 1.88 -5.98 -21.97
C ILE A 181 2.10 -7.49 -22.00
N TRP A 182 2.05 -8.12 -20.83
CA TRP A 182 2.23 -9.55 -20.65
C TRP A 182 0.94 -10.16 -20.10
N ASP A 183 0.76 -11.44 -20.38
CA ASP A 183 -0.30 -12.23 -19.77
C ASP A 183 0.30 -13.37 -18.94
N LEU A 184 0.05 -13.31 -17.65
CA LEU A 184 0.52 -14.25 -16.63
C LEU A 184 -0.47 -15.41 -16.42
N SER A 185 -1.45 -15.61 -17.31
CA SER A 185 -2.32 -16.78 -17.23
C SER A 185 -1.52 -18.07 -17.46
N ASP A 186 -1.79 -19.09 -16.62
CA ASP A 186 -1.20 -20.42 -16.77
C ASP A 186 -1.80 -21.07 -18.02
N SER A 187 -1.11 -20.93 -19.14
CA SER A 187 -1.38 -21.72 -20.34
C SER A 187 -0.83 -23.13 -20.11
N LEU A 188 -1.65 -24.16 -20.33
CA LEU A 188 -1.27 -25.58 -20.32
C LEU A 188 -0.13 -25.93 -21.31
N THR A 189 0.18 -25.02 -22.22
CA THR A 189 1.35 -25.07 -23.09
C THR A 189 2.56 -24.45 -22.38
N TRP A 190 3.53 -25.31 -22.04
CA TRP A 190 4.75 -25.01 -21.25
C TRP A 190 5.74 -24.03 -21.91
N SER A 191 5.37 -23.29 -22.95
CA SER A 191 6.30 -22.38 -23.63
C SER A 191 5.74 -20.97 -23.80
N SER A 192 6.35 -20.07 -23.04
CA SER A 192 6.28 -18.62 -23.13
C SER A 192 4.96 -17.96 -22.75
N ILE A 193 4.97 -17.35 -21.56
CA ILE A 193 4.23 -16.09 -21.37
C ILE A 193 4.71 -15.15 -22.47
N ALA A 194 3.83 -14.89 -23.43
CA ALA A 194 4.13 -14.05 -24.56
C ALA A 194 3.86 -12.58 -24.21
N CYS A 195 4.79 -11.71 -24.59
CA CYS A 195 4.50 -10.30 -24.72
C CYS A 195 3.35 -10.13 -25.72
N ARG A 196 2.14 -9.80 -25.24
CA ARG A 196 0.93 -9.65 -26.06
C ARG A 196 0.95 -8.38 -26.91
N ALA A 197 1.62 -7.34 -26.42
CA ALA A 197 1.74 -6.06 -27.09
C ALA A 197 3.02 -5.35 -26.68
N THR A 198 3.61 -4.62 -27.61
CA THR A 198 4.65 -3.63 -27.32
C THR A 198 4.13 -2.27 -27.78
N LEU A 199 3.96 -1.35 -26.83
CA LEU A 199 3.59 0.03 -27.11
C LEU A 199 4.88 0.82 -27.34
N GLN A 200 4.95 1.47 -28.50
CA GLN A 200 6.06 2.33 -28.90
C GLN A 200 5.55 3.75 -29.07
N GLY A 201 6.35 4.74 -28.65
CA GLY A 201 6.01 6.14 -28.84
C GLY A 201 6.79 7.10 -27.95
N HIS A 202 7.30 6.65 -26.79
CA HIS A 202 8.29 7.41 -26.03
C HIS A 202 9.65 7.38 -26.74
N THR A 203 10.38 8.49 -26.66
CA THR A 203 11.71 8.62 -27.29
C THR A 203 12.85 8.33 -26.31
N ASP A 204 12.55 8.23 -25.02
CA ASP A 204 13.48 7.90 -23.95
C ASP A 204 12.83 6.94 -22.93
N ALA A 205 13.60 6.53 -21.92
CA ALA A 205 13.25 5.54 -20.91
C ALA A 205 11.89 5.77 -20.25
N VAL A 206 11.04 4.74 -20.27
CA VAL A 206 9.76 4.77 -19.55
C VAL A 206 10.01 4.50 -18.08
N ARG A 207 9.84 5.54 -17.26
CA ARG A 207 10.21 5.48 -15.84
C ARG A 207 9.06 5.05 -14.95
N CYS A 208 7.84 5.43 -15.26
CA CYS A 208 6.67 5.16 -14.44
C CYS A 208 5.43 4.88 -15.29
N VAL A 209 4.54 4.05 -14.75
CA VAL A 209 3.23 3.75 -15.34
C VAL A 209 2.17 3.76 -14.25
N SER A 210 0.96 4.15 -14.63
CA SER A 210 -0.24 3.99 -13.82
C SER A 210 -1.35 3.54 -14.75
N VAL A 211 -2.20 2.61 -14.29
CA VAL A 211 -3.36 2.13 -15.07
C VAL A 211 -4.60 2.31 -14.22
N HIS A 212 -5.66 2.78 -14.85
CA HIS A 212 -6.98 2.91 -14.27
C HIS A 212 -8.00 2.56 -15.35
N ASP A 213 -8.77 1.51 -15.12
CA ASP A 213 -9.63 0.87 -16.11
C ASP A 213 -8.89 0.55 -17.43
N SER A 214 -9.35 1.09 -18.55
CA SER A 214 -8.70 0.94 -19.86
C SER A 214 -7.64 2.00 -20.16
N ARG A 215 -7.40 2.95 -19.23
CA ARG A 215 -6.48 4.08 -19.44
C ARG A 215 -5.13 3.81 -18.78
N LEU A 216 -4.10 3.65 -19.60
CA LEU A 216 -2.70 3.59 -19.17
C LEU A 216 -2.08 4.98 -19.32
N VAL A 217 -1.42 5.47 -18.28
CA VAL A 217 -0.59 6.67 -18.32
C VAL A 217 0.85 6.29 -18.06
N SER A 218 1.76 6.72 -18.92
CA SER A 218 3.20 6.52 -18.76
C SER A 218 3.94 7.85 -18.67
N GLY A 219 4.95 7.92 -17.81
CA GLY A 219 5.89 9.03 -17.73
C GLY A 219 7.30 8.60 -18.12
N SER A 220 7.98 9.42 -18.91
CA SER A 220 9.28 9.11 -19.49
C SER A 220 10.33 10.19 -19.24
N TYR A 221 11.58 9.82 -19.44
CA TYR A 221 12.73 10.73 -19.45
C TYR A 221 12.68 11.70 -20.65
N ASP A 222 11.82 11.45 -21.64
CA ASP A 222 11.55 12.37 -22.76
C ASP A 222 10.74 13.61 -22.35
N LYS A 223 10.49 13.79 -21.04
CA LYS A 223 9.80 14.92 -20.41
C LYS A 223 8.29 14.95 -20.66
N THR A 224 7.74 13.91 -21.31
CA THR A 224 6.32 13.82 -21.60
C THR A 224 5.65 12.74 -20.75
N LEU A 225 4.33 12.91 -20.58
CA LEU A 225 3.46 11.78 -20.27
C LEU A 225 2.69 11.37 -21.52
N LYS A 226 2.40 10.09 -21.66
CA LYS A 226 1.53 9.57 -22.72
C LYS A 226 0.36 8.81 -22.11
N VAL A 227 -0.82 9.04 -22.68
CA VAL A 227 -2.05 8.34 -22.35
C VAL A 227 -2.33 7.34 -23.47
N TRP A 228 -2.52 6.09 -23.09
CA TRP A 228 -2.74 4.96 -23.98
C TRP A 228 -4.08 4.32 -23.67
N ASP A 229 -4.78 3.90 -24.70
CA ASP A 229 -5.95 3.05 -24.57
C ASP A 229 -5.50 1.58 -24.56
N MET A 230 -5.81 0.85 -23.50
CA MET A 230 -5.41 -0.55 -23.32
C MET A 230 -6.17 -1.53 -24.22
N THR A 231 -7.31 -1.12 -24.76
CA THR A 231 -8.12 -1.89 -25.72
C THR A 231 -7.54 -1.76 -27.12
N THR A 232 -7.34 -0.52 -27.60
CA THR A 232 -6.81 -0.27 -28.96
C THR A 232 -5.28 -0.39 -29.03
N ARG A 233 -4.60 -0.22 -27.90
CA ARG A 233 -3.13 -0.21 -27.76
C ARG A 233 -2.47 0.99 -28.43
N GLU A 234 -3.21 2.07 -28.61
CA GLU A 234 -2.76 3.29 -29.26
C GLU A 234 -2.49 4.41 -28.25
N CYS A 235 -1.54 5.30 -28.60
CA CYS A 235 -1.31 6.52 -27.85
C CYS A 235 -2.41 7.53 -28.21
N VAL A 236 -3.35 7.74 -27.30
CA VAL A 236 -4.49 8.67 -27.47
C VAL A 236 -4.04 10.11 -27.25
N GLN A 237 -3.11 10.35 -26.33
CA GLN A 237 -2.72 11.71 -25.96
C GLN A 237 -1.26 11.80 -25.49
N THR A 238 -0.60 12.91 -25.79
CA THR A 238 0.71 13.28 -25.22
C THR A 238 0.56 14.55 -24.40
N LEU A 239 0.94 14.47 -23.12
CA LEU A 239 0.94 15.58 -22.18
C LEU A 239 2.36 16.15 -22.11
N ALA A 240 2.55 17.32 -22.72
CA ALA A 240 3.80 18.07 -22.67
C ALA A 240 3.66 19.26 -21.72
N GLY A 241 4.67 19.51 -20.90
CA GLY A 241 4.69 20.66 -19.98
C GLY A 241 5.65 20.55 -18.80
N HIS A 242 6.26 19.38 -18.56
CA HIS A 242 7.42 19.27 -17.69
C HIS A 242 8.70 19.69 -18.44
N ASP A 243 9.64 20.31 -17.73
CA ASP A 243 10.90 20.81 -18.31
C ASP A 243 12.04 19.79 -18.24
N ALA A 244 11.82 18.71 -17.48
CA ALA A 244 12.76 17.60 -17.29
C ALA A 244 12.02 16.26 -17.21
N ALA A 245 12.79 15.17 -17.01
CA ALA A 245 12.30 13.80 -16.97
C ALA A 245 11.15 13.59 -15.97
N VAL A 246 10.09 12.92 -16.40
CA VAL A 246 8.97 12.52 -15.54
C VAL A 246 9.34 11.25 -14.79
N LEU A 247 9.32 11.29 -13.45
CA LEU A 247 9.82 10.22 -12.61
C LEU A 247 8.72 9.36 -11.98
N CYS A 248 7.55 9.94 -11.75
CA CYS A 248 6.42 9.26 -11.15
C CYS A 248 5.09 9.80 -11.68
N VAL A 249 4.08 8.94 -11.68
CA VAL A 249 2.73 9.28 -12.10
C VAL A 249 1.72 8.51 -11.26
N GLN A 250 0.63 9.17 -10.90
CA GLN A 250 -0.57 8.60 -10.32
C GLN A 250 -1.80 9.15 -11.04
N GLN A 251 -2.89 8.41 -11.03
CA GLN A 251 -4.15 8.87 -11.60
C GLN A 251 -5.34 8.43 -10.75
N ASN A 252 -6.41 9.20 -10.84
CA ASN A 252 -7.76 8.79 -10.49
C ASN A 252 -8.66 8.93 -11.74
N GLU A 253 -9.97 8.78 -11.60
CA GLU A 253 -10.92 8.87 -12.72
C GLU A 253 -10.71 10.15 -13.57
N GLU A 254 -10.59 11.30 -12.90
CA GLU A 254 -10.60 12.62 -13.56
C GLU A 254 -9.23 13.26 -13.79
N THR A 255 -8.24 12.94 -12.96
CA THR A 255 -6.98 13.69 -12.86
C THR A 255 -5.76 12.78 -12.90
N ILE A 256 -4.70 13.32 -13.49
CA ILE A 256 -3.36 12.71 -13.49
C ILE A 256 -2.45 13.63 -12.68
N VAL A 257 -1.61 13.05 -11.84
CA VAL A 257 -0.60 13.79 -11.07
C VAL A 257 0.76 13.20 -11.38
N SER A 258 1.71 14.07 -11.76
CA SER A 258 3.05 13.67 -12.17
C SER A 258 4.11 14.44 -11.41
N GLY A 259 5.18 13.74 -11.00
CA GLY A 259 6.37 14.34 -10.39
C GLY A 259 7.58 14.20 -11.31
N SER A 260 8.44 15.21 -11.33
CA SER A 260 9.51 15.36 -12.33
C SER A 260 10.85 15.77 -11.72
N CYS A 261 11.91 15.56 -12.51
CA CYS A 261 13.25 16.12 -12.27
C CYS A 261 13.29 17.65 -12.26
N ASP A 262 12.26 18.32 -12.78
CA ASP A 262 12.14 19.79 -12.73
C ASP A 262 11.71 20.30 -11.34
N LYS A 263 11.63 19.41 -10.35
CA LYS A 263 11.29 19.69 -8.95
C LYS A 263 9.82 20.07 -8.73
N THR A 264 9.00 19.97 -9.76
CA THR A 264 7.57 20.28 -9.70
C THR A 264 6.71 19.03 -9.70
N ILE A 265 5.49 19.19 -9.19
CA ILE A 265 4.40 18.24 -9.37
C ILE A 265 3.35 18.92 -10.23
N LYS A 266 2.92 18.29 -11.31
CA LYS A 266 1.86 18.82 -12.18
C LYS A 266 0.59 18.01 -12.05
N ILE A 267 -0.52 18.71 -12.04
CA ILE A 267 -1.87 18.13 -12.03
C ILE A 267 -2.48 18.38 -13.40
N TRP A 268 -2.98 17.31 -14.02
CA TRP A 268 -3.52 17.33 -15.37
C TRP A 268 -4.97 16.89 -15.37
N ARG A 269 -5.77 17.53 -16.23
CA ARG A 269 -7.17 17.16 -16.53
C ARG A 269 -7.44 17.46 -18.00
N ASP A 270 -8.14 16.55 -18.68
CA ASP A 270 -8.52 16.69 -20.10
C ASP A 270 -7.36 17.08 -21.03
N GLY A 271 -6.16 16.57 -20.76
CA GLY A 271 -4.98 16.86 -21.57
C GLY A 271 -4.19 18.11 -21.22
N ARG A 272 -4.65 18.89 -20.23
CA ARG A 272 -4.05 20.19 -19.88
C ARG A 272 -3.53 20.17 -18.46
N CYS A 273 -2.42 20.86 -18.23
CA CYS A 273 -1.90 21.12 -16.89
C CYS A 273 -2.79 22.17 -16.22
N ILE A 274 -3.51 21.80 -15.16
CA ILE A 274 -4.42 22.67 -14.41
C ILE A 274 -3.77 23.26 -13.15
N GLY A 275 -2.69 22.65 -12.66
CA GLY A 275 -1.99 23.10 -11.46
C GLY A 275 -0.53 22.66 -11.46
N THR A 276 0.34 23.46 -10.88
CA THR A 276 1.76 23.13 -10.65
C THR A 276 2.09 23.40 -9.20
N LEU A 277 2.47 22.36 -8.47
CA LEU A 277 2.91 22.43 -7.08
C LEU A 277 4.42 22.59 -7.05
N ILE A 278 4.87 23.65 -6.37
CA ILE A 278 6.28 24.02 -6.25
C ILE A 278 6.62 24.03 -4.76
N GLY A 279 7.73 23.40 -4.38
CA GLY A 279 8.19 23.41 -2.98
C GLY A 279 9.21 22.35 -2.62
N HIS A 280 9.43 21.33 -3.45
CA HIS A 280 10.60 20.45 -3.31
C HIS A 280 11.88 21.15 -3.76
N ALA A 281 12.99 20.87 -3.08
CA ALA A 281 14.29 21.46 -3.42
C ALA A 281 15.00 20.71 -4.56
N ASP A 282 14.56 19.48 -4.84
CA ASP A 282 15.12 18.58 -5.84
C ASP A 282 14.03 17.67 -6.47
N ALA A 283 14.42 16.82 -7.42
CA ALA A 283 13.57 15.97 -8.24
C ALA A 283 12.54 15.17 -7.43
N VAL A 284 11.28 15.20 -7.89
CA VAL A 284 10.18 14.46 -7.25
C VAL A 284 10.14 13.04 -7.78
N THR A 285 10.53 12.08 -6.93
CA THR A 285 10.77 10.68 -7.30
C THR A 285 9.55 9.78 -7.15
N CYS A 286 8.61 10.13 -6.28
CA CYS A 286 7.37 9.39 -6.09
C CYS A 286 6.22 10.30 -5.65
N VAL A 287 5.01 9.95 -6.06
CA VAL A 287 3.76 10.63 -5.69
C VAL A 287 2.69 9.58 -5.40
N GLN A 288 1.82 9.87 -4.44
CA GLN A 288 0.65 9.08 -4.07
C GLN A 288 -0.57 10.00 -3.88
N LEU A 289 -1.74 9.55 -4.34
CA LEU A 289 -3.02 10.23 -4.13
C LEU A 289 -3.75 9.61 -2.92
N ASP A 290 -4.11 10.44 -1.94
CA ASP A 290 -4.87 10.07 -0.75
C ASP A 290 -6.18 10.88 -0.70
N TYR A 291 -7.18 10.41 -1.46
CA TYR A 291 -8.51 11.01 -1.67
C TYR A 291 -8.49 12.49 -2.12
N LYS A 292 -8.14 13.42 -1.22
CA LYS A 292 -8.04 14.86 -1.46
C LYS A 292 -6.62 15.42 -1.33
N ARG A 293 -5.65 14.59 -0.94
CA ARG A 293 -4.28 15.01 -0.64
C ARG A 293 -3.32 14.37 -1.62
N ILE A 294 -2.27 15.10 -1.98
CA ILE A 294 -1.13 14.54 -2.70
C ILE A 294 -0.01 14.36 -1.68
N ILE A 295 0.67 13.22 -1.72
CA ILE A 295 1.85 12.95 -0.92
C ILE A 295 3.00 12.72 -1.89
N SER A 296 4.13 13.40 -1.70
CA SER A 296 5.29 13.26 -2.57
C SER A 296 6.57 13.02 -1.79
N GLY A 297 7.48 12.27 -2.41
CA GLY A 297 8.84 12.06 -1.94
C GLY A 297 9.83 12.53 -3.00
N SER A 298 10.98 13.02 -2.55
CA SER A 298 11.98 13.66 -3.42
C SER A 298 13.41 13.20 -3.11
N VAL A 299 14.32 13.54 -4.04
CA VAL A 299 15.78 13.50 -3.86
C VAL A 299 16.23 14.40 -2.71
N ASP A 300 15.46 15.44 -2.36
CA ASP A 300 15.73 16.32 -1.21
C ASP A 300 15.56 15.64 0.16
N CYS A 301 15.30 14.33 0.18
CA CYS A 301 15.11 13.49 1.37
C CYS A 301 13.85 13.82 2.18
N THR A 302 12.96 14.68 1.67
CA THR A 302 11.71 15.07 2.35
C THR A 302 10.50 14.33 1.79
N ILE A 303 9.47 14.21 2.62
CA ILE A 303 8.12 13.83 2.22
C ILE A 303 7.20 15.03 2.44
N LYS A 304 6.46 15.45 1.42
CA LYS A 304 5.54 16.60 1.49
C LYS A 304 4.10 16.17 1.29
N PHE A 305 3.21 16.80 2.06
CA PHE A 305 1.76 16.68 1.95
C PHE A 305 1.23 17.95 1.32
N TRP A 306 0.42 17.79 0.30
CA TRP A 306 -0.17 18.90 -0.45
C TRP A 306 -1.69 18.89 -0.31
N GLU A 307 -2.22 20.05 0.05
CA GLU A 307 -3.64 20.31 0.19
C GLU A 307 -3.94 21.69 -0.44
N ASN A 308 -4.98 21.76 -1.28
CA ASN A 308 -5.40 23.00 -1.95
C ASN A 308 -4.24 23.76 -2.60
N ASP A 309 -3.43 23.06 -3.40
CA ASP A 309 -2.27 23.58 -4.11
C ASP A 309 -1.11 24.13 -3.24
N THR A 310 -1.15 23.91 -1.93
CA THR A 310 -0.11 24.36 -0.98
C THR A 310 0.50 23.18 -0.21
N CYS A 311 1.76 23.34 0.21
CA CYS A 311 2.42 22.36 1.06
C CYS A 311 1.94 22.51 2.51
N ALA A 312 1.02 21.64 2.93
CA ALA A 312 0.45 21.64 4.28
C ALA A 312 1.42 21.10 5.34
N LYS A 313 2.24 20.10 4.98
CA LYS A 313 3.18 19.48 5.92
C LYS A 313 4.42 18.95 5.21
N THR A 314 5.57 19.10 5.85
CA THR A 314 6.84 18.47 5.43
C THR A 314 7.34 17.54 6.54
N ILE A 315 7.75 16.33 6.17
CA ILE A 315 8.50 15.40 7.01
C ILE A 315 9.95 15.45 6.54
N ASP A 316 10.84 15.86 7.43
CA ASP A 316 12.28 15.94 7.20
C ASP A 316 13.06 15.10 8.22
N TRP A 317 14.35 14.92 7.97
CA TRP A 317 15.22 14.14 8.86
C TRP A 317 15.46 14.81 10.21
N MET A 318 15.52 16.15 10.24
CA MET A 318 15.87 16.92 11.45
C MET A 318 14.72 17.00 12.45
N ALA A 319 13.53 17.39 12.01
CA ALA A 319 12.40 17.65 12.88
C ALA A 319 11.51 16.41 13.06
N SER A 320 11.48 15.49 12.09
CA SER A 320 10.51 14.38 12.05
C SER A 320 11.13 12.97 12.00
N GLU A 321 12.44 12.84 12.22
CA GLU A 321 13.18 11.58 12.04
C GLU A 321 12.91 10.91 10.67
N GLY A 322 12.81 11.77 9.66
CA GLY A 322 12.69 11.48 8.22
C GLY A 322 13.73 10.52 7.64
N HIS A 323 13.72 10.44 6.32
CA HIS A 323 14.74 9.72 5.58
C HIS A 323 16.03 10.53 5.47
N THR A 324 17.17 9.86 5.48
CA THR A 324 18.49 10.51 5.30
C THR A 324 19.01 10.37 3.87
N GLY A 325 18.22 9.77 2.98
CA GLY A 325 18.52 9.60 1.57
C GLY A 325 17.27 9.79 0.72
N VAL A 326 17.43 9.67 -0.60
CA VAL A 326 16.35 9.86 -1.58
C VAL A 326 15.13 9.02 -1.22
N VAL A 327 13.94 9.63 -1.19
CA VAL A 327 12.69 8.90 -0.97
C VAL A 327 12.22 8.32 -2.31
N ARG A 328 12.38 7.01 -2.50
CA ARG A 328 12.17 6.37 -3.81
C ARG A 328 10.73 5.98 -4.10
N CYS A 329 9.98 5.63 -3.06
CA CYS A 329 8.61 5.16 -3.21
C CYS A 329 7.79 5.42 -1.94
N ILE A 330 6.53 5.80 -2.13
CA ILE A 330 5.55 6.03 -1.07
C ILE A 330 4.25 5.31 -1.46
N GLN A 331 3.62 4.69 -0.47
CA GLN A 331 2.27 4.15 -0.57
C GLN A 331 1.52 4.56 0.71
N THR A 332 0.20 4.76 0.61
CA THR A 332 -0.63 5.16 1.75
C THR A 332 -1.93 4.38 1.78
N ASP A 333 -2.44 4.14 2.98
CA ASP A 333 -3.79 3.67 3.26
C ASP A 333 -4.49 4.66 4.21
N ARG A 334 -5.64 4.26 4.76
CA ARG A 334 -6.45 5.09 5.65
C ARG A 334 -5.73 5.56 6.91
N TRP A 335 -4.82 4.77 7.49
CA TRP A 335 -4.20 5.06 8.79
C TRP A 335 -2.66 5.03 8.78
N ARG A 336 -2.05 4.48 7.72
CA ARG A 336 -0.60 4.34 7.53
C ARG A 336 -0.14 4.94 6.22
N MET A 337 1.07 5.44 6.25
CA MET A 337 1.90 5.65 5.08
C MET A 337 3.17 4.81 5.22
N VAL A 338 3.63 4.22 4.13
CA VAL A 338 4.88 3.46 4.06
C VAL A 338 5.78 4.15 3.04
N SER A 339 7.02 4.43 3.40
CA SER A 339 8.02 5.04 2.54
C SER A 339 9.30 4.22 2.49
N ALA A 340 9.94 4.21 1.32
CA ALA A 340 11.19 3.53 1.06
C ALA A 340 12.25 4.50 0.53
N SER A 341 13.51 4.30 0.95
CA SER A 341 14.59 5.25 0.66
C SER A 341 15.93 4.58 0.38
N ASP A 342 16.80 5.34 -0.27
CA ASP A 342 18.22 5.02 -0.46
C ASP A 342 19.00 4.92 0.86
N ASP A 343 18.43 5.39 1.98
CA ASP A 343 19.00 5.17 3.32
C ASP A 343 18.88 3.72 3.84
N LYS A 344 18.46 2.80 2.96
CA LYS A 344 18.31 1.35 3.21
C LYS A 344 17.16 1.01 4.16
N THR A 345 16.31 2.00 4.48
CA THR A 345 15.20 1.82 5.42
C THR A 345 13.85 1.89 4.73
N ILE A 346 12.89 1.20 5.34
CA ILE A 346 11.46 1.40 5.10
C ILE A 346 10.90 2.00 6.38
N LYS A 347 10.20 3.14 6.28
CA LYS A 347 9.57 3.80 7.42
C LYS A 347 8.06 3.74 7.29
N ILE A 348 7.40 3.45 8.40
CA ILE A 348 5.94 3.43 8.53
C ILE A 348 5.55 4.64 9.36
N TRP A 349 4.54 5.36 8.89
CA TRP A 349 4.05 6.61 9.47
C TRP A 349 2.55 6.52 9.72
N SER A 350 2.04 7.30 10.66
CA SER A 350 0.59 7.52 10.76
C SER A 350 0.13 8.48 9.68
N SER A 351 -0.88 8.12 8.89
CA SER A 351 -1.45 8.96 7.82
C SER A 351 -2.17 10.21 8.36
N THR A 352 -2.61 10.18 9.63
CA THR A 352 -3.36 11.26 10.27
C THR A 352 -2.44 12.37 10.75
N ASN A 353 -1.37 12.02 11.46
CA ASN A 353 -0.51 13.00 12.12
C ASN A 353 0.92 13.02 11.57
N GLY A 354 1.28 12.16 10.62
CA GLY A 354 2.61 12.09 10.01
C GLY A 354 3.73 11.68 10.97
N LYS A 355 3.42 11.15 12.17
CA LYS A 355 4.43 10.65 13.11
C LYS A 355 4.96 9.30 12.63
N ARG A 356 6.27 9.10 12.76
CA ARG A 356 6.91 7.82 12.52
C ARG A 356 6.43 6.79 13.54
N LEU A 357 5.92 5.66 13.06
CA LEU A 357 5.51 4.53 13.87
C LEU A 357 6.67 3.54 14.03
N VAL A 358 7.26 3.08 12.91
CA VAL A 358 8.29 2.04 12.88
C VAL A 358 9.32 2.32 11.80
N THR A 359 10.57 1.91 12.04
CA THR A 359 11.62 1.83 11.00
C THR A 359 12.05 0.38 10.82
N LEU A 360 11.95 -0.12 9.60
CA LEU A 360 12.36 -1.47 9.22
C LEU A 360 13.72 -1.40 8.53
N LYS A 361 14.68 -2.20 9.03
CA LYS A 361 16.06 -2.27 8.51
C LYS A 361 16.46 -3.73 8.27
N LYS A 362 16.40 -4.17 7.01
CA LYS A 362 16.88 -5.49 6.58
C LYS A 362 17.55 -5.51 5.20
N HIS A 363 17.35 -4.47 4.38
CA HIS A 363 18.07 -4.34 3.11
C HIS A 363 19.49 -3.86 3.37
N SER A 364 20.44 -4.32 2.56
CA SER A 364 21.86 -3.93 2.67
C SER A 364 22.22 -2.74 1.76
N ASP A 365 21.31 -2.35 0.88
CA ASP A 365 21.42 -1.22 -0.04
C ASP A 365 20.06 -0.47 -0.15
N GLY A 366 20.01 0.61 -0.93
CA GLY A 366 18.85 1.49 -1.07
C GLY A 366 17.58 0.75 -1.49
N VAL A 367 16.44 1.07 -0.87
CA VAL A 367 15.14 0.46 -1.17
C VAL A 367 14.46 1.30 -2.26
N THR A 368 14.23 0.69 -3.42
CA THR A 368 13.84 1.40 -4.65
C THR A 368 12.34 1.47 -4.83
N CYS A 369 11.61 0.48 -4.30
CA CYS A 369 10.19 0.31 -4.54
C CYS A 369 9.53 -0.50 -3.42
N ILE A 370 8.25 -0.22 -3.19
CA ILE A 370 7.42 -0.92 -2.22
C ILE A 370 6.00 -1.05 -2.75
N GLN A 371 5.32 -2.09 -2.30
CA GLN A 371 3.86 -2.17 -2.29
C GLN A 371 3.46 -2.83 -0.97
N PHE A 372 2.31 -2.48 -0.41
CA PHE A 372 1.83 -3.09 0.81
C PHE A 372 0.32 -3.30 0.79
N ASN A 373 -0.15 -4.17 1.67
CA ASN A 373 -1.56 -4.37 1.97
C ASN A 373 -1.77 -4.42 3.49
N ASP A 374 -2.97 -4.79 3.93
CA ASP A 374 -3.31 -4.82 5.36
C ASP A 374 -2.34 -5.68 6.21
N LYS A 375 -1.75 -6.73 5.64
CA LYS A 375 -0.96 -7.76 6.34
C LYS A 375 0.52 -7.77 6.01
N MET A 376 0.91 -7.27 4.83
CA MET A 376 2.23 -7.51 4.26
C MET A 376 2.80 -6.29 3.56
N ILE A 377 4.13 -6.18 3.53
CA ILE A 377 4.90 -5.29 2.65
C ILE A 377 5.74 -6.14 1.72
N VAL A 378 5.84 -5.78 0.45
CA VAL A 378 6.86 -6.28 -0.48
C VAL A 378 7.76 -5.13 -0.86
N SER A 379 9.07 -5.32 -0.76
CA SER A 379 10.08 -4.32 -1.09
C SER A 379 11.13 -4.86 -2.05
N GLY A 380 11.58 -4.02 -2.97
CA GLY A 380 12.74 -4.28 -3.84
C GLY A 380 13.86 -3.30 -3.56
N SER A 381 15.11 -3.73 -3.76
CA SER A 381 16.30 -2.94 -3.44
C SER A 381 17.41 -3.11 -4.47
N TYR A 382 18.35 -2.15 -4.47
CA TYR A 382 19.63 -2.26 -5.16
C TYR A 382 20.49 -3.44 -4.67
N ASP A 383 20.20 -4.00 -3.50
CA ASP A 383 20.84 -5.22 -2.99
C ASP A 383 20.45 -6.50 -3.77
N LYS A 384 19.69 -6.35 -4.85
CA LYS A 384 19.24 -7.41 -5.78
C LYS A 384 18.20 -8.35 -5.20
N THR A 385 17.72 -8.08 -3.99
CA THR A 385 16.72 -8.91 -3.31
C THR A 385 15.33 -8.29 -3.36
N VAL A 386 14.33 -9.17 -3.33
CA VAL A 386 12.96 -8.80 -2.98
C VAL A 386 12.69 -9.33 -1.58
N LYS A 387 12.16 -8.50 -0.69
CA LYS A 387 11.80 -8.91 0.68
C LYS A 387 10.30 -8.81 0.89
N LEU A 388 9.73 -9.85 1.48
CA LEU A 388 8.34 -9.89 1.92
C LEU A 388 8.33 -9.84 3.45
N TRP A 389 7.64 -8.82 3.97
CA TRP A 389 7.49 -8.55 5.40
C TRP A 389 6.05 -8.92 5.77
N ASP A 390 5.88 -9.99 6.55
CA ASP A 390 4.56 -10.49 6.95
C ASP A 390 4.29 -10.18 8.42
N PHE A 391 3.27 -9.37 8.68
CA PHE A 391 2.82 -8.98 10.01
C PHE A 391 1.73 -9.91 10.57
N SER A 392 1.28 -10.89 9.78
CA SER A 392 0.24 -11.84 10.16
C SER A 392 0.79 -13.14 10.75
N SER A 393 2.06 -13.46 10.56
CA SER A 393 2.68 -14.71 11.04
C SER A 393 3.44 -14.59 12.37
N CYS A 394 3.36 -13.43 13.05
CA CYS A 394 4.08 -13.16 14.30
C CYS A 394 3.26 -13.32 15.58
#